data_AF-W9ACL9-F1
#
_entry.id   AF-W9ACL9-F1
#
_cell.length_a   1.000
_cell.length_b   1.000
_cell.length_c   1.000
_cell.angle_alpha   90.00
_cell.angle_beta   90.00
_cell.angle_gamma   90.00
#
_symmetry.space_group_name_H-M   'P 1'
#
loop_
_entity.id
_entity.type
_entity.pdbx_description
1 polymer ?
#
loop_
_entity_poly.entity_id
_entity_poly.type
_entity_poly.pdbx_seq_one_letter_code
_entity_poly.pdbx_strand_id
1 'polypeptide(L)'
;MPEVKRLNENEEKFLQTIIEKDNALFKMEGKVYTISLVQESKQPLKVPMQPSSIEEKKKNILEGKEFSIDDVVDMMDSGVL
;
A
#
# COMPACT_ATOMS: atom_id res chain seq x y z
N MET A 1 19.56 11.74 7.68
CA MET A 1 18.80 10.60 7.13
C MET A 1 19.72 9.39 7.24
N PRO A 2 19.28 8.25 7.81
CA PRO A 2 20.12 7.06 7.85
C PRO A 2 20.43 6.61 6.42
N GLU A 3 21.68 6.27 6.17
CA GLU A 3 22.15 5.81 4.87
C GLU A 3 21.62 4.38 4.64
N VAL A 4 20.77 4.20 3.63
CA VAL A 4 20.18 2.89 3.32
C VAL A 4 21.22 2.08 2.54
N LYS A 5 21.87 1.14 3.23
CA LYS A 5 22.80 0.21 2.58
C LYS A 5 22.01 -0.77 1.71
N ARG A 6 22.32 -0.82 0.41
CA ARG A 6 21.79 -1.86 -0.48
C ARG A 6 22.44 -3.19 -0.16
N LEU A 7 21.60 -4.22 -0.06
CA LEU A 7 22.03 -5.60 0.10
C LEU A 7 22.50 -6.16 -1.23
N ASN A 8 23.46 -7.07 -1.20
CA ASN A 8 23.80 -7.90 -2.35
C ASN A 8 22.89 -9.14 -2.43
N GLU A 9 22.90 -9.83 -3.56
CA GLU A 9 21.99 -10.97 -3.82
C GLU A 9 22.12 -12.10 -2.77
N ASN A 10 23.33 -12.32 -2.24
CA ASN A 10 23.56 -13.34 -1.21
C ASN A 10 22.97 -12.91 0.14
N GLU A 11 23.14 -11.63 0.50
CA GLU A 11 22.57 -11.05 1.71
C GLU A 11 21.03 -11.07 1.65
N GLU A 12 20.43 -10.76 0.50
CA GLU A 12 18.98 -10.82 0.30
C GLU A 12 18.44 -12.24 0.47
N LYS A 13 19.05 -13.23 -0.20
CA LYS A 13 18.66 -14.65 -0.06
C LYS A 13 18.77 -15.15 1.38
N PHE A 14 19.82 -14.71 2.09
CA PHE A 14 20.01 -15.07 3.49
C PHE A 14 18.88 -14.53 4.38
N LEU A 15 18.54 -13.25 4.25
CA LEU A 15 17.45 -12.65 5.02
C LEU A 15 16.09 -13.27 4.65
N GLN A 16 15.85 -13.55 3.38
CA GLN A 16 14.64 -14.23 2.92
C GLN A 16 14.52 -15.62 3.56
N THR A 17 15.61 -16.37 3.63
CA THR A 17 15.63 -17.69 4.27
C THR A 17 15.25 -17.61 5.76
N ILE A 18 15.73 -16.60 6.48
CA ILE A 18 15.39 -16.38 7.89
C ILE A 18 13.90 -16.06 8.07
N ILE A 19 13.37 -15.20 7.19
CA ILE A 19 11.94 -14.82 7.23
C ILE A 19 11.05 -16.04 6.99
N GLU A 20 11.39 -16.87 5.98
CA GLU A 20 10.58 -18.01 5.58
C GLU A 20 10.68 -19.21 6.55
N LYS A 21 11.88 -19.51 7.07
CA LYS A 21 12.11 -20.74 7.85
C LYS A 21 12.07 -20.55 9.35
N ASP A 22 12.56 -19.42 9.85
CA ASP A 22 12.78 -19.19 11.28
C ASP A 22 11.84 -18.14 11.84
N ASN A 23 10.70 -17.92 11.17
CA ASN A 23 9.67 -16.94 11.57
C ASN A 23 10.27 -15.55 11.82
N ALA A 24 11.24 -15.16 10.97
CA ALA A 24 12.00 -13.92 11.03
C ALA A 24 12.87 -13.72 12.29
N LEU A 25 13.22 -14.79 13.02
CA LEU A 25 14.12 -14.73 14.17
C LEU A 25 15.54 -15.18 13.79
N PHE A 26 16.56 -14.43 14.20
CA PHE A 26 17.96 -14.86 14.08
C PHE A 26 18.77 -14.54 15.33
N LYS A 27 19.85 -15.31 15.55
CA LYS A 27 20.74 -15.14 16.70
C LYS A 27 22.10 -14.61 16.26
N MET A 28 22.58 -13.58 16.93
CA MET A 28 23.90 -13.00 16.72
C MET A 28 24.45 -12.50 18.06
N GLU A 29 25.72 -12.79 18.35
CA GLU A 29 26.39 -12.37 19.60
C GLU A 29 25.63 -12.76 20.89
N GLY A 30 24.97 -13.92 20.88
CA GLY A 30 24.18 -14.40 22.02
C GLY A 30 22.83 -13.68 22.22
N LYS A 31 22.47 -12.74 21.34
CA LYS A 31 21.18 -12.04 21.34
C LYS A 31 20.28 -12.57 20.24
N VAL A 32 18.96 -12.50 20.47
CA VAL A 32 17.93 -12.83 19.49
C VAL A 32 17.41 -11.54 18.88
N TYR A 33 17.34 -11.50 17.56
CA TYR A 33 16.85 -10.38 16.77
C TYR A 33 15.67 -10.83 15.91
N THR A 34 14.76 -9.89 15.64
CA THR A 34 13.61 -10.11 14.77
C THR A 34 13.73 -9.22 13.54
N ILE A 35 13.46 -9.78 12.37
CA ILE A 35 13.40 -9.05 11.10
C ILE A 35 11.92 -8.79 10.78
N SER A 36 11.61 -7.62 10.24
CA SER A 36 10.26 -7.32 9.76
C SER A 36 10.36 -6.62 8.41
N LEU A 37 9.57 -7.08 7.46
CA LEU A 37 9.48 -6.44 6.16
C LEU A 37 8.53 -5.25 6.28
N VAL A 38 9.08 -4.04 6.17
CA VAL A 38 8.27 -2.83 6.06
C VAL A 38 7.87 -2.69 4.61
N GLN A 39 6.64 -3.07 4.29
CA GLN A 39 6.08 -2.79 2.98
C GLN A 39 5.74 -1.31 2.95
N GLU A 40 6.55 -0.51 2.23
CA GLU A 40 6.14 0.85 1.92
C GLU A 40 4.82 0.75 1.14
N SER A 41 3.76 1.30 1.71
CA SER A 41 2.49 1.44 1.01
C SER A 41 2.82 2.18 -0.29
N LYS A 42 2.66 1.51 -1.43
CA LYS A 42 2.62 2.21 -2.72
C LYS A 42 1.67 3.37 -2.50
N GLN A 43 2.19 4.60 -2.62
CA GLN A 43 1.31 5.76 -2.69
C GLN A 43 0.17 5.40 -3.64
N PRO A 44 -1.10 5.62 -3.28
CA PRO A 44 -2.20 5.26 -4.14
C PRO A 44 -1.88 5.85 -5.51
N LEU A 45 -1.78 4.97 -6.52
CA LEU A 45 -1.66 5.37 -7.91
C LEU A 45 -2.77 6.38 -8.12
N LYS A 46 -2.41 7.65 -8.37
CA LYS A 46 -3.38 8.65 -8.80
C LYS A 46 -4.09 8.06 -10.01
N VAL A 47 -5.30 7.56 -9.79
CA VAL A 47 -6.18 7.09 -10.83
C VAL A 47 -6.33 8.28 -11.77
N PRO A 48 -6.14 8.12 -13.09
CA PRO A 48 -6.32 9.23 -14.00
C PRO A 48 -7.72 9.78 -13.77
N MET A 49 -7.76 11.03 -13.33
CA MET A 49 -8.95 11.83 -13.10
C MET A 49 -9.62 12.03 -14.46
N GLN A 50 -10.32 11.00 -14.93
CA GLN A 50 -11.25 11.16 -16.03
C GLN A 50 -12.49 11.88 -15.46
N PRO A 51 -12.92 12.97 -16.08
CA PRO A 51 -14.18 13.61 -15.73
C PRO A 51 -15.31 12.70 -16.24
N SER A 52 -15.61 11.62 -15.53
CA SER A 52 -16.90 10.94 -15.69
C SER A 52 -17.97 11.95 -15.30
N SER A 53 -18.99 12.09 -16.17
CA SER A 53 -20.04 13.09 -15.98
C SER A 53 -20.68 12.86 -14.61
N ILE A 54 -20.91 13.93 -13.84
CA ILE A 54 -21.51 13.86 -12.50
C ILE A 54 -22.83 13.04 -12.52
N GLU A 55 -23.55 13.09 -13.64
CA GLU A 55 -24.75 12.28 -13.88
C GLU A 55 -24.49 10.77 -13.86
N GLU A 56 -23.38 10.30 -14.43
CA GLU A 56 -22.99 8.88 -14.39
C GLU A 56 -22.58 8.45 -12.98
N LYS A 57 -21.88 9.32 -12.23
CA LYS A 57 -21.54 9.06 -10.82
C LYS A 57 -22.80 8.90 -9.97
N LYS A 58 -23.76 9.82 -10.11
CA LYS A 58 -25.08 9.74 -9.44
C LYS A 58 -25.80 8.44 -9.77
N LYS A 59 -25.83 8.07 -11.06
CA LYS A 59 -26.50 6.85 -11.51
C LYS A 59 -25.84 5.60 -10.94
N ASN A 60 -24.51 5.53 -10.90
CA ASN A 60 -23.79 4.38 -10.35
C ASN A 60 -24.03 4.20 -8.85
N ILE A 61 -24.09 5.29 -8.08
CA ILE A 61 -24.44 5.27 -6.65
C ILE A 61 -25.88 4.77 -6.46
N LEU A 62 -26.84 5.31 -7.22
CA LEU A 62 -28.25 4.92 -7.13
C LEU A 62 -28.51 3.47 -7.56
N GLU A 63 -27.76 2.98 -8.54
CA GLU A 63 -27.85 1.61 -9.04
C GLU A 63 -27.03 0.60 -8.21
N GLY A 64 -26.34 1.03 -7.16
CA GLY A 64 -25.53 0.16 -6.30
C GLY A 64 -24.34 -0.48 -7.02
N LYS A 65 -23.87 0.15 -8.10
CA LYS A 65 -22.66 -0.26 -8.84
C LYS A 65 -21.40 0.14 -8.08
N GLU A 66 -20.23 -0.28 -8.57
CA GLU A 66 -18.96 0.12 -8.00
C GLU A 66 -18.82 1.65 -8.01
N PHE A 67 -18.71 2.26 -6.83
CA PHE A 67 -18.45 3.68 -6.63
C PHE A 67 -17.36 3.85 -5.56
N SER A 68 -16.56 4.90 -5.65
CA SER A 68 -15.58 5.24 -4.63
C SER A 68 -16.16 6.24 -3.62
N ILE A 69 -15.69 6.19 -2.37
CA ILE A 69 -16.08 7.17 -1.34
C ILE A 69 -15.54 8.56 -1.70
N ASP A 70 -14.36 8.62 -2.33
CA ASP A 70 -13.76 9.87 -2.79
C ASP A 70 -14.67 10.59 -3.80
N ASP A 71 -15.32 9.85 -4.71
CA ASP A 71 -16.31 10.42 -5.64
C ASP A 71 -17.52 11.04 -4.94
N VAL A 72 -17.98 10.43 -3.83
CA VAL A 72 -19.11 10.94 -3.04
C VAL A 72 -18.70 12.20 -2.27
N VAL A 73 -17.50 12.22 -1.70
CA VAL A 73 -16.95 13.37 -0.97
C VAL A 73 -16.77 14.56 -1.92
N ASP A 74 -16.21 14.34 -3.10
CA ASP A 74 -16.07 15.36 -4.15
C ASP A 74 -17.43 15.94 -4.56
N MET A 75 -18.47 15.10 -4.62
CA MET A 75 -19.84 15.54 -4.92
C MET A 75 -20.49 16.33 -3.78
N MET A 76 -20.14 16.03 -2.52
CA MET A 76 -20.60 16.80 -1.35
C MET A 76 -19.94 18.18 -1.33
N ASP A 77 -18.62 18.22 -1.54
CA ASP A 77 -17.84 19.46 -1.51
C ASP A 77 -18.18 20.39 -2.67
N SER A 78 -18.57 19.84 -3.82
CA SER A 78 -19.04 20.61 -4.97
C SER A 78 -20.50 21.08 -4.85
N GLY A 79 -21.23 20.65 -3.83
CA GLY A 79 -22.64 21.02 -3.60
C GLY A 79 -23.59 20.44 -4.65
N VAL A 80 -23.19 19.36 -5.33
CA VAL A 80 -23.93 18.77 -6.45
C VAL A 80 -24.69 17.50 -6.02
N LEU A 81 -24.63 17.09 -4.75
CA LEU A 81 -25.43 15.96 -4.24
C LEU A 81 -26.92 16.30 -4.14
#